data_AF-A0A388NWY2-F1
#
_entry.id   AF-A0A388NWY2-F1
#
_cell.length_a   1.000
_cell.length_b   1.000
_cell.length_c   1.000
_cell.angle_alpha   90.00
_cell.angle_beta   90.00
_cell.angle_gamma   90.00
#
_symmetry.space_group_name_H-M   'P 1'
#
loop_
_entity.id
_entity.type
_entity.pdbx_description
1 polymer ?
#
loop_
_entity_poly.entity_id
_entity_poly.type
_entity_poly.pdbx_seq_one_letter_code
_entity_poly.pdbx_strand_id
1 'polypeptide(L)'
;MLAVGVRGAQWQCELTPWGDVLIDGEIRLRWFVAADDRWYEPARETTIRQRQVSGVPVIETRLKVPGGDAVQRVYGVANFGGVVVVEIYNDSSLPFAVAFDRADISTMRAPSPTGVQGIDLPGDSVVFPVGHHATMRAAFRVGAANKNSGQLKASELEGLPSYEQVERGWLAALQTTSRVDLPELSWSTLLTQKRCEILLGEPQIFDRQTDEVEFVLDIAERVRMGDKAAQWSSDVAVAAEKIIKRCAQNKIVQWDEDRAILAAGMVLDRAGESRGRDDVARVWSRLADTGVSREMSASDKIKFALPSVDRVATSSASPRWND
;
A
#
# COMPACT_ATOMS: atom_id res chain seq x y z
N MET A 1 -1.68 -1.02 -8.78
CA MET A 1 -1.58 0.36 -8.24
C MET A 1 -1.17 0.24 -6.78
N LEU A 2 -0.50 1.25 -6.23
CA LEU A 2 -0.07 1.26 -4.82
C LEU A 2 -0.81 2.36 -4.07
N ALA A 3 -1.30 2.07 -2.87
CA ALA A 3 -2.06 3.02 -2.07
C ALA A 3 -1.18 3.82 -1.12
N VAL A 4 -1.50 5.11 -0.95
CA VAL A 4 -1.01 5.93 0.16
C VAL A 4 -2.16 6.61 0.87
N GLY A 5 -1.96 6.84 2.17
CA GLY A 5 -2.95 7.48 3.01
C GLY A 5 -2.45 7.59 4.43
N VAL A 6 -3.39 7.83 5.33
CA VAL A 6 -3.13 8.00 6.76
C VAL A 6 -3.93 6.94 7.51
N ARG A 7 -3.30 6.29 8.48
CA ARG A 7 -3.99 5.33 9.35
C ARG A 7 -5.26 5.94 9.95
N GLY A 8 -6.40 5.26 9.77
CA GLY A 8 -7.69 5.68 10.33
C GLY A 8 -8.34 6.87 9.63
N ALA A 9 -7.73 7.41 8.57
CA ALA A 9 -8.39 8.38 7.73
C ALA A 9 -9.43 7.69 6.84
N GLN A 10 -10.50 8.41 6.52
CA GLN A 10 -11.56 7.96 5.62
C GLN A 10 -11.21 8.25 4.14
N TRP A 11 -9.92 8.31 3.84
CA TRP A 11 -9.44 8.59 2.50
C TRP A 11 -8.12 7.87 2.25
N GLN A 12 -7.94 7.48 1.00
CA GLN A 12 -6.69 7.01 0.45
C GLN A 12 -6.56 7.55 -0.98
N CYS A 13 -5.35 7.50 -1.51
CA CYS A 13 -5.10 7.76 -2.91
C CYS A 13 -4.24 6.64 -3.48
N GLU A 14 -4.33 6.43 -4.78
CA GLU A 14 -3.63 5.36 -5.48
C GLU A 14 -2.61 5.94 -6.43
N LEU A 15 -1.54 5.21 -6.67
CA LEU A 15 -0.54 5.55 -7.67
C LEU A 15 -0.53 4.53 -8.80
N THR A 16 -0.47 5.05 -10.03
CA THR A 16 -0.11 4.25 -11.19
C THR A 16 1.32 3.72 -11.06
N PRO A 17 1.72 2.69 -11.84
CA PRO A 17 3.10 2.20 -11.85
C PRO A 17 4.16 3.25 -12.21
N TRP A 18 3.77 4.38 -12.80
CA TRP A 18 4.64 5.50 -13.18
C TRP A 18 4.43 6.77 -12.34
N GLY A 19 3.64 6.70 -11.27
CA GLY A 19 3.58 7.75 -10.25
C GLY A 19 2.55 8.85 -10.48
N ASP A 20 1.62 8.68 -11.42
CA ASP A 20 0.43 9.55 -11.43
C ASP A 20 -0.42 9.25 -10.19
N VAL A 21 -0.98 10.29 -9.58
CA VAL A 21 -1.79 10.15 -8.36
C VAL A 21 -3.26 10.15 -8.72
N LEU A 22 -4.01 9.16 -8.22
CA LEU A 22 -5.44 9.02 -8.36
C LEU A 22 -6.14 9.16 -7.01
N ILE A 23 -7.32 9.79 -7.00
CA ILE A 23 -8.25 9.77 -5.87
C ILE A 23 -9.62 9.39 -6.42
N ASP A 24 -10.27 8.43 -5.76
CA ASP A 24 -11.57 7.89 -6.18
C ASP A 24 -11.57 7.38 -7.63
N GLY A 25 -10.46 6.78 -8.07
CA GLY A 25 -10.26 6.26 -9.43
C GLY A 25 -9.98 7.31 -10.50
N GLU A 26 -10.00 8.60 -10.15
CA GLU A 26 -9.76 9.71 -11.08
C GLU A 26 -8.34 10.25 -10.93
N ILE A 27 -7.69 10.55 -12.06
CA ILE A 27 -6.35 11.15 -12.05
C ILE A 27 -6.43 12.55 -11.44
N ARG A 28 -5.70 12.73 -10.34
CA ARG A 28 -5.58 14.01 -9.63
C ARG A 28 -4.36 14.80 -10.01
N LEU A 29 -3.24 14.13 -10.27
CA LEU A 29 -1.99 14.80 -10.58
C LEU A 29 -1.13 13.92 -11.50
N ARG A 30 -0.69 14.49 -12.61
CA ARG A 30 0.41 13.94 -13.42
C ARG A 30 1.66 14.76 -13.23
N TRP A 31 2.81 14.16 -13.53
CA TRP A 31 4.11 14.80 -13.43
C TRP A 31 4.95 14.54 -14.70
N PHE A 32 5.79 15.51 -15.06
CA PHE A 32 6.63 15.47 -16.26
C PHE A 32 8.00 16.06 -15.93
N VAL A 33 9.05 15.58 -16.58
CA VAL A 33 10.41 16.09 -16.34
C VAL A 33 11.00 16.62 -17.65
N ALA A 34 11.44 17.88 -17.65
CA ALA A 34 12.25 18.43 -18.73
C ALA A 34 13.71 18.35 -18.33
N ALA A 35 14.48 17.50 -19.00
CA ALA A 35 15.92 17.47 -18.86
C ALA A 35 16.60 18.15 -20.07
N ASP A 36 17.92 18.06 -20.15
CA ASP A 36 18.71 18.73 -21.18
C ASP A 36 18.42 18.25 -22.62
N ASP A 37 17.96 17.01 -22.77
CA ASP A 37 17.68 16.40 -24.06
C ASP A 37 16.22 16.56 -24.52
N ARG A 38 15.26 16.28 -23.63
CA ARG A 38 13.82 16.30 -23.95
C ARG A 38 12.93 16.39 -22.72
N TRP A 39 11.62 16.46 -22.97
CA TRP A 39 10.60 16.13 -22.00
C TRP A 39 10.41 14.62 -21.86
N TYR A 40 10.21 14.18 -20.63
CA TYR A 40 9.89 12.83 -20.21
C TYR A 40 8.46 12.81 -19.65
N GLU A 41 7.63 11.93 -20.20
CA GLU A 41 6.30 11.62 -19.71
C GLU A 41 6.36 10.24 -19.06
N PRO A 42 6.36 10.13 -17.73
CA PRO A 42 6.55 8.87 -16.99
C PRO A 42 5.75 7.68 -17.55
N ALA A 43 4.49 7.90 -17.94
CA ALA A 43 3.61 6.88 -18.49
C ALA A 43 4.11 6.22 -19.80
N ARG A 44 5.04 6.88 -20.51
CA ARG A 44 5.61 6.43 -21.79
C ARG A 44 7.03 5.91 -21.66
N GLU A 45 7.61 5.94 -20.46
CA GLU A 45 9.01 5.58 -20.23
C GLU A 45 9.13 4.14 -19.72
N THR A 46 9.95 3.34 -20.40
CA THR A 46 10.20 1.94 -20.01
C THR A 46 11.17 1.78 -18.85
N THR A 47 11.88 2.85 -18.50
CA THR A 47 12.91 2.87 -17.44
C THR A 47 12.37 3.25 -16.06
N ILE A 48 11.05 3.42 -15.94
CA ILE A 48 10.37 3.72 -14.68
C ILE A 48 10.56 2.55 -13.71
N ARG A 49 10.90 2.88 -12.47
CA ARG A 49 11.01 1.92 -11.37
C ARG A 49 10.22 2.44 -10.18
N GLN A 50 9.31 1.63 -9.65
CA GLN A 50 8.51 2.01 -8.49
C GLN A 50 8.71 1.01 -7.36
N ARG A 51 8.78 1.53 -6.13
CA ARG A 51 8.81 0.72 -4.92
C ARG A 51 8.06 1.39 -3.79
N GLN A 52 7.62 0.57 -2.85
CA GLN A 52 7.14 1.02 -1.56
C GLN A 52 8.34 1.12 -0.59
N VAL A 53 8.51 2.27 0.08
CA VAL A 53 9.63 2.50 1.00
C VAL A 53 9.39 1.69 2.28
N SER A 54 10.29 0.77 2.59
CA SER A 54 10.22 -0.11 3.78
C SER A 54 8.88 -0.85 3.96
N GLY A 55 8.14 -1.06 2.87
CA GLY A 55 6.80 -1.66 2.90
C GLY A 55 5.70 -0.78 3.49
N VAL A 56 5.98 0.49 3.85
CA VAL A 56 4.97 1.43 4.39
C VAL A 56 4.35 2.29 3.28
N PRO A 57 3.21 2.98 3.47
CA PRO A 57 2.51 3.77 2.44
C PRO A 57 3.22 5.08 2.01
N VAL A 58 4.47 4.94 1.59
CA VAL A 58 5.33 5.95 0.99
C VAL A 58 5.85 5.32 -0.29
N ILE A 59 5.46 5.86 -1.44
CA ILE A 59 5.81 5.29 -2.75
C ILE A 59 6.92 6.12 -3.37
N GLU A 60 7.99 5.47 -3.80
CA GLU A 60 9.09 6.07 -4.54
C GLU A 60 9.04 5.61 -6.00
N THR A 61 8.87 6.54 -6.93
CA THR A 61 8.94 6.32 -8.37
C THR A 61 10.20 6.99 -8.92
N ARG A 62 11.09 6.23 -9.54
CA ARG A 62 12.33 6.73 -10.15
C ARG A 62 12.19 6.72 -11.67
N LEU A 63 12.37 7.89 -12.27
CA LEU A 63 12.42 8.10 -13.71
C LEU A 63 13.88 8.37 -14.12
N LYS A 64 14.40 7.56 -15.04
CA LYS A 64 15.73 7.77 -15.60
C LYS A 64 15.75 9.04 -16.46
N VAL A 65 16.72 9.92 -16.20
CA VAL A 65 17.01 11.13 -16.98
C VAL A 65 18.52 11.22 -17.25
N PRO A 66 19.01 12.13 -18.12
CA PRO A 66 20.44 12.30 -18.34
C PRO A 66 21.15 12.60 -17.00
N GLY A 67 22.26 11.90 -16.75
CA GLY A 67 23.07 12.11 -15.54
C GLY A 67 22.51 11.48 -14.24
N GLY A 68 21.36 10.82 -14.24
CA GLY A 68 20.85 10.14 -13.03
C GLY A 68 19.36 9.81 -13.07
N ASP A 69 18.64 10.19 -12.01
CA ASP A 69 17.21 9.91 -11.85
C ASP A 69 16.46 11.15 -11.32
N ALA A 70 15.23 11.35 -11.81
CA ALA A 70 14.23 12.16 -11.15
C ALA A 70 13.41 11.25 -10.23
N VAL A 71 13.44 11.52 -8.92
CA VAL A 71 12.85 10.66 -7.90
C VAL A 71 11.60 11.31 -7.34
N GLN A 72 10.43 10.77 -7.69
CA GLN A 72 9.17 11.14 -7.08
C GLN A 72 8.96 10.34 -5.78
N ARG A 73 8.56 11.01 -4.70
CA ARG A 73 8.02 10.35 -3.50
C ARG A 73 6.63 10.86 -3.19
N VAL A 74 5.68 9.96 -2.98
CA VAL A 74 4.29 10.30 -2.67
C VAL A 74 3.86 9.62 -1.38
N TYR A 75 3.22 10.38 -0.49
CA TYR A 75 2.78 9.90 0.81
C TYR A 75 1.65 10.78 1.39
N GLY A 76 0.87 10.21 2.31
CA GLY A 76 -0.20 10.91 3.01
C GLY A 76 0.23 11.44 4.38
N VAL A 77 -0.28 12.62 4.77
CA VAL A 77 -0.13 13.18 6.12
C VAL A 77 -1.47 13.61 6.69
N ALA A 78 -1.66 13.46 8.00
CA ALA A 78 -2.92 13.74 8.70
C ALA A 78 -3.23 15.24 8.82
N ASN A 79 -2.22 16.08 8.62
CA ASN A 79 -2.32 17.52 8.79
C ASN A 79 -3.50 18.09 8.00
N PHE A 80 -4.20 19.02 8.64
CA PHE A 80 -5.33 19.72 8.05
C PHE A 80 -6.46 18.83 7.50
N GLY A 81 -6.67 17.65 8.09
CA GLY A 81 -7.73 16.71 7.70
C GLY A 81 -7.31 15.69 6.64
N GLY A 82 -6.10 15.82 6.08
CA GLY A 82 -5.60 14.92 5.06
C GLY A 82 -4.94 15.66 3.91
N VAL A 83 -3.66 15.39 3.68
CA VAL A 83 -2.89 15.97 2.58
C VAL A 83 -2.08 14.88 1.90
N VAL A 84 -2.11 14.86 0.57
CA VAL A 84 -1.15 14.11 -0.23
C VAL A 84 0.03 15.01 -0.53
N VAL A 85 1.23 14.54 -0.19
CA VAL A 85 2.48 15.23 -0.48
C VAL A 85 3.18 14.52 -1.63
N VAL A 86 3.67 15.29 -2.59
CA VAL A 86 4.45 14.84 -3.73
C VAL A 86 5.79 15.57 -3.69
N GLU A 87 6.87 14.83 -3.51
CA GLU A 87 8.23 15.32 -3.57
C GLU A 87 8.89 14.90 -4.87
N ILE A 88 9.66 15.78 -5.48
CA ILE A 88 10.49 15.52 -6.65
C ILE A 88 11.92 15.86 -6.26
N TYR A 89 12.72 14.83 -6.02
CA TYR A 89 14.13 14.94 -5.72
C TYR A 89 14.98 14.75 -6.98
N ASN A 90 15.94 15.63 -7.19
CA ASN A 90 16.91 15.52 -8.27
C ASN A 90 18.12 14.69 -7.83
N ASP A 91 18.13 13.42 -8.24
CA ASP A 91 19.24 12.46 -8.09
C ASP A 91 20.04 12.34 -9.41
N SER A 92 20.12 13.44 -10.17
CA SER A 92 20.88 13.53 -11.41
C SER A 92 21.93 14.63 -11.32
N SER A 93 23.07 14.45 -12.01
CA SER A 93 24.18 15.39 -11.96
C SER A 93 23.89 16.78 -12.54
N LEU A 94 22.73 16.98 -13.19
CA LEU A 94 22.33 18.22 -13.85
C LEU A 94 20.99 18.73 -13.31
N PRO A 95 20.75 20.05 -13.31
CA PRO A 95 19.43 20.57 -13.00
C PRO A 95 18.41 20.14 -14.07
N PHE A 96 17.18 19.91 -13.65
CA PHE A 96 16.05 19.68 -14.56
C PHE A 96 14.86 20.56 -14.15
N ALA A 97 13.81 20.58 -14.95
CA ALA A 97 12.52 21.14 -14.56
C ALA A 97 11.49 20.03 -14.36
N VAL A 98 10.62 20.17 -13.36
CA VAL A 98 9.45 19.30 -13.19
C VAL A 98 8.19 20.09 -13.45
N ALA A 99 7.28 19.53 -14.23
CA ALA A 99 5.94 20.08 -14.45
C ALA A 99 4.86 19.21 -13.82
N PHE A 100 3.78 19.87 -13.41
CA PHE A 100 2.53 19.26 -12.99
C PHE A 100 1.41 19.74 -13.93
N ASP A 101 0.44 18.87 -14.24
CA ASP A 101 -0.61 19.14 -15.22
C ASP A 101 -1.73 20.08 -14.76
N ARG A 102 -1.55 20.75 -13.62
CA ARG A 102 -2.55 21.64 -12.99
C ARG A 102 -1.92 22.61 -12.00
N ALA A 103 -2.50 23.80 -11.86
CA ALA A 103 -2.01 24.87 -10.98
C ALA A 103 -2.66 24.92 -9.60
N ASP A 104 -3.81 24.28 -9.41
CA ASP A 104 -4.59 24.29 -8.16
C ASP A 104 -4.05 23.32 -7.10
N ILE A 105 -2.72 23.23 -7.01
CA ILE A 105 -1.97 22.50 -6.00
C ILE A 105 -1.12 23.47 -5.17
N SER A 106 -0.81 23.09 -3.94
CA SER A 106 0.08 23.86 -3.07
C SER A 106 1.53 23.53 -3.41
N THR A 107 2.41 24.52 -3.51
CA THR A 107 3.80 24.32 -3.91
C THR A 107 4.75 25.15 -3.06
N MET A 108 5.97 24.67 -2.81
CA MET A 108 6.93 25.35 -1.93
C MET A 108 7.45 26.66 -2.50
N ARG A 109 7.39 26.81 -3.82
CA ARG A 109 7.93 27.94 -4.57
C ARG A 109 6.88 28.36 -5.59
N ALA A 110 6.94 29.61 -6.05
CA ALA A 110 6.11 30.04 -7.16
C ALA A 110 6.53 29.31 -8.45
N PRO A 111 5.57 28.97 -9.34
CA PRO A 111 5.89 28.37 -10.64
C PRO A 111 6.65 29.35 -11.52
N SER A 112 7.34 28.83 -12.54
CA SER A 112 8.01 29.68 -13.52
C SER A 112 7.00 30.63 -14.19
N PRO A 113 7.29 31.94 -14.29
CA PRO A 113 6.40 32.91 -14.92
C PRO A 113 6.27 32.70 -16.43
N THR A 114 7.22 31.99 -17.05
CA THR A 114 7.17 31.63 -18.47
C THR A 114 6.23 30.46 -18.76
N GLY A 115 5.73 29.78 -17.72
CA GLY A 115 4.96 28.54 -17.87
C GLY A 115 5.77 27.39 -18.47
N VAL A 116 5.07 26.30 -18.78
CA VAL A 116 5.60 25.12 -19.48
C VAL A 116 5.87 25.46 -20.94
N GLN A 117 7.02 25.03 -21.48
CA GLN A 117 7.43 25.27 -22.86
C GLN A 117 7.91 23.97 -23.50
N GLY A 118 7.64 23.76 -24.79
CA GLY A 118 8.19 22.64 -25.57
C GLY A 118 7.49 21.28 -25.39
N ILE A 119 6.32 21.25 -24.75
CA ILE A 119 5.43 20.09 -24.65
C ILE A 119 3.97 20.57 -24.64
N ASP A 120 3.05 19.77 -25.19
CA ASP A 120 1.61 20.02 -25.13
C ASP A 120 1.06 19.49 -23.80
N LEU A 121 0.71 20.38 -22.89
CA LEU A 121 0.11 20.09 -21.59
C LEU A 121 -1.13 20.99 -21.38
N PRO A 122 -2.05 20.65 -20.46
CA PRO A 122 -3.16 21.52 -20.09
C PRO A 122 -2.69 22.95 -19.79
N GLY A 123 -3.49 23.95 -20.19
CA GLY A 123 -3.09 25.37 -20.13
C GLY A 123 -2.82 25.92 -18.73
N ASP A 124 -3.29 25.24 -17.68
CA ASP A 124 -3.04 25.54 -16.28
C ASP A 124 -1.87 24.74 -15.69
N SER A 125 -1.07 24.06 -16.51
CA SER A 125 0.12 23.35 -16.07
C SER A 125 1.19 24.30 -15.52
N VAL A 126 1.89 23.86 -14.48
CA VAL A 126 2.93 24.63 -13.79
C VAL A 126 4.26 23.90 -13.84
N VAL A 127 5.36 24.65 -13.90
CA VAL A 127 6.72 24.10 -13.99
C VAL A 127 7.66 24.74 -12.99
N PHE A 128 8.58 23.94 -12.45
CA PHE A 128 9.52 24.33 -11.40
C PHE A 128 10.93 23.84 -11.73
N PRO A 129 11.96 24.69 -11.64
CA PRO A 129 13.33 24.23 -11.70
C PRO A 129 13.71 23.45 -10.44
N VAL A 130 14.46 22.37 -10.61
CA VAL A 130 14.98 21.51 -9.54
C VAL A 130 16.49 21.37 -9.74
N GLY A 131 17.25 22.09 -8.91
CA GLY A 131 18.72 22.00 -8.90
C GLY A 131 19.23 20.62 -8.51
N HIS A 132 20.50 20.33 -8.79
CA HIS A 132 21.15 19.08 -8.37
C HIS A 132 21.04 18.90 -6.86
N HIS A 133 20.63 17.71 -6.42
CA HIS A 133 20.36 17.38 -5.02
C HIS A 133 19.32 18.28 -4.33
N ALA A 134 18.48 18.98 -5.09
CA ALA A 134 17.37 19.75 -4.55
C ALA A 134 16.07 18.93 -4.60
N THR A 135 15.15 19.27 -3.70
CA THR A 135 13.79 18.74 -3.69
C THR A 135 12.80 19.86 -4.02
N MET A 136 11.83 19.57 -4.88
CA MET A 136 10.60 20.34 -5.05
C MET A 136 9.46 19.59 -4.36
N ARG A 137 8.67 20.27 -3.53
CA ARG A 137 7.49 19.66 -2.89
C ARG A 137 6.23 20.37 -3.35
N ALA A 138 5.25 19.55 -3.71
CA ALA A 138 3.88 19.93 -3.96
C ALA A 138 2.96 19.16 -3.01
N ALA A 139 1.76 19.68 -2.79
CA ALA A 139 0.75 18.99 -1.99
C ALA A 139 -0.66 19.45 -2.36
N PHE A 140 -1.62 18.56 -2.16
CA PHE A 140 -3.02 18.90 -2.26
C PHE A 140 -3.80 18.21 -1.13
N ARG A 141 -4.82 18.90 -0.64
CA ARG A 141 -5.66 18.42 0.44
C ARG A 141 -6.65 17.40 -0.11
N VAL A 142 -6.91 16.37 0.67
CA VAL A 142 -7.93 15.37 0.36
C VAL A 142 -9.22 15.81 1.05
N GLY A 143 -10.10 16.45 0.29
CA GLY A 143 -11.42 16.86 0.76
C GLY A 143 -12.50 15.84 0.42
N ALA A 144 -13.60 15.83 1.17
CA ALA A 144 -14.82 15.13 0.76
C ALA A 144 -15.33 15.70 -0.57
N ALA A 145 -15.30 14.88 -1.63
CA ALA A 145 -15.83 15.13 -2.96
C ALA A 145 -15.54 16.52 -3.56
N ASN A 146 -14.45 16.64 -4.33
CA ASN A 146 -14.24 17.69 -5.35
C ASN A 146 -14.36 19.16 -4.91
N LYS A 147 -14.47 19.47 -3.62
CA LYS A 147 -14.34 20.83 -3.13
C LYS A 147 -12.85 21.11 -2.97
N ASN A 148 -12.36 22.09 -3.72
CA ASN A 148 -11.06 22.71 -3.49
C ASN A 148 -10.97 23.11 -2.02
N SER A 149 -10.42 22.23 -1.19
CA SER A 149 -10.02 22.56 0.16
C SER A 149 -8.75 23.38 -0.04
N GLY A 150 -8.84 24.68 0.24
CA GLY A 150 -7.94 25.70 -0.29
C GLY A 150 -6.45 25.39 -0.19
N GLN A 151 -5.65 26.05 -1.05
CA GLN A 151 -4.20 25.87 -1.08
C GLN A 151 -3.54 26.14 0.28
N LEU A 152 -2.54 25.32 0.60
CA LEU A 152 -1.65 25.54 1.73
C LEU A 152 -0.74 26.73 1.45
N LYS A 153 -0.48 27.54 2.47
CA LYS A 153 0.59 28.54 2.42
C LYS A 153 1.94 27.83 2.35
N ALA A 154 2.95 28.49 1.78
CA ALA A 154 4.31 27.93 1.69
C ALA A 154 4.85 27.48 3.07
N SER A 155 4.63 28.27 4.13
CA SER A 155 5.03 27.91 5.49
C SER A 155 4.29 26.69 6.07
N GLU A 156 3.03 26.49 5.67
CA GLU A 156 2.24 25.31 6.08
C GLU A 156 2.75 24.05 5.37
N LEU A 157 3.14 24.19 4.10
CA LEU A 157 3.73 23.12 3.29
C LEU A 157 5.12 22.70 3.80
N GLU A 158 5.94 23.68 4.20
CA GLU A 158 7.24 23.44 4.84
C GLU A 158 7.10 22.71 6.18
N GLY A 159 6.04 23.01 6.94
CA GLY A 159 5.74 22.36 8.21
C GLY A 159 5.17 20.95 8.09
N LEU A 160 4.89 20.44 6.88
CA LEU A 160 4.42 19.07 6.71
C LEU A 160 5.55 18.06 6.98
N PRO A 161 5.22 16.88 7.55
CA PRO A 161 6.18 15.80 7.73
C PRO A 161 6.93 15.42 6.45
N SER A 162 8.21 15.10 6.57
CA SER A 162 9.00 14.47 5.50
C SER A 162 8.62 13.00 5.32
N TYR A 163 9.01 12.40 4.19
CA TYR A 163 8.73 11.00 3.94
C TYR A 163 9.39 10.07 4.99
N GLU A 164 10.58 10.42 5.51
CA GLU A 164 11.27 9.65 6.56
C GLU A 164 10.55 9.77 7.92
N GLN A 165 9.90 10.90 8.20
CA GLN A 165 9.07 11.04 9.39
C GLN A 165 7.81 10.18 9.27
N VAL A 166 7.17 10.16 8.10
CA VAL A 166 6.01 9.31 7.82
C VAL A 166 6.38 7.83 7.88
N GLU A 167 7.51 7.44 7.28
CA GLU A 167 8.04 6.09 7.34
C GLU A 167 8.25 5.63 8.77
N ARG A 168 8.97 6.41 9.58
CA ARG A 168 9.18 6.08 11.01
C ARG A 168 7.87 6.00 11.78
N GLY A 169 6.90 6.88 11.51
CA GLY A 169 5.59 6.85 12.14
C GLY A 169 4.82 5.56 11.86
N TRP A 170 4.82 5.12 10.60
CA TRP A 170 4.21 3.85 10.21
C TRP A 170 4.92 2.65 10.84
N LEU A 171 6.24 2.57 10.75
CA LEU A 171 7.01 1.48 11.36
C LEU A 171 6.79 1.40 12.88
N ALA A 172 6.75 2.54 13.58
CA ALA A 172 6.44 2.59 14.99
C ALA A 172 5.02 2.08 15.30
N ALA A 173 4.02 2.46 14.50
CA ALA A 173 2.64 1.98 14.66
C ALA A 173 2.51 0.47 14.43
N LEU A 174 3.37 -0.12 13.60
CA LEU A 174 3.39 -1.56 13.33
C LEU A 174 4.19 -2.36 14.37
N GLN A 175 5.11 -1.74 15.13
CA GLN A 175 5.88 -2.43 16.17
C GLN A 175 5.02 -2.89 17.37
N THR A 176 3.82 -2.33 17.54
CA THR A 176 2.83 -2.76 18.55
C THR A 176 2.19 -4.12 18.27
N THR A 177 2.51 -4.76 17.15
CA THR A 177 1.88 -6.01 16.69
C THR A 177 2.54 -7.28 17.21
N SER A 178 1.96 -8.44 16.86
CA SER A 178 2.55 -9.75 17.10
C SER A 178 3.97 -9.86 16.52
N ARG A 179 4.89 -10.38 17.35
CA ARG A 179 6.21 -10.82 16.90
C ARG A 179 6.07 -12.04 16.01
N VAL A 180 6.60 -11.96 14.79
CA VAL A 180 6.60 -13.04 13.82
C VAL A 180 8.05 -13.31 13.43
N ASP A 181 8.51 -14.53 13.66
CA ASP A 181 9.82 -14.98 13.18
C ASP A 181 9.67 -15.32 11.69
N LEU A 182 10.35 -14.56 10.85
CA LEU A 182 10.28 -14.71 9.40
C LEU A 182 11.61 -15.26 8.86
N PRO A 183 11.55 -16.18 7.89
CA PRO A 183 12.73 -16.88 7.40
C PRO A 183 13.70 -15.95 6.66
N GLU A 184 13.21 -14.88 6.01
CA GLU A 184 14.02 -13.94 5.24
C GLU A 184 13.48 -12.50 5.33
N LEU A 185 14.35 -11.52 5.05
CA LEU A 185 14.03 -10.09 5.10
C LEU A 185 12.90 -9.68 4.13
N SER A 186 12.80 -10.31 2.95
CA SER A 186 11.75 -10.03 1.96
C SER A 186 10.34 -10.22 2.51
N TRP A 187 10.16 -11.22 3.38
CA TRP A 187 8.89 -11.49 4.06
C TRP A 187 8.55 -10.40 5.07
N SER A 188 9.55 -9.77 5.70
CA SER A 188 9.30 -8.68 6.65
C SER A 188 8.73 -7.45 5.95
N THR A 189 9.24 -7.13 4.75
CA THR A 189 8.70 -6.06 3.91
C THR A 189 7.29 -6.39 3.44
N LEU A 190 7.03 -7.62 3.00
CA LEU A 190 5.70 -8.05 2.58
C LEU A 190 4.68 -8.01 3.73
N LEU A 191 5.06 -8.47 4.92
CA LEU A 191 4.22 -8.38 6.11
C LEU A 191 3.90 -6.93 6.47
N THR A 192 4.90 -6.06 6.40
CA THR A 192 4.74 -4.62 6.65
C THR A 192 3.75 -4.01 5.66
N GLN A 193 3.88 -4.33 4.38
CA GLN A 193 2.95 -3.93 3.33
C GLN A 193 1.53 -4.40 3.62
N LYS A 194 1.34 -5.69 3.91
CA LYS A 194 0.00 -6.25 4.18
C LYS A 194 -0.68 -5.62 5.39
N ARG A 195 0.07 -5.36 6.46
CA ARG A 195 -0.43 -4.64 7.63
C ARG A 195 -0.84 -3.20 7.30
N CYS A 196 -0.06 -2.52 6.48
CA CYS A 196 -0.40 -1.18 6.02
C CYS A 196 -1.64 -1.18 5.12
N GLU A 197 -1.78 -2.15 4.21
CA GLU A 197 -3.00 -2.34 3.39
C GLU A 197 -4.23 -2.50 4.29
N ILE A 198 -4.15 -3.35 5.32
CA ILE A 198 -5.21 -3.51 6.32
C ILE A 198 -5.52 -2.18 7.01
N LEU A 199 -4.52 -1.39 7.43
CA LEU A 199 -4.75 -0.13 8.14
C LEU A 199 -5.24 1.04 7.27
N LEU A 200 -4.99 0.98 5.96
CA LEU A 200 -5.48 1.96 4.99
C LEU A 200 -6.90 1.65 4.53
N GLY A 201 -7.23 0.36 4.35
CA GLY A 201 -8.55 -0.07 3.94
C GLY A 201 -9.61 0.19 5.02
N GLU A 202 -10.85 0.39 4.59
CA GLU A 202 -11.99 0.33 5.50
C GLU A 202 -12.07 -1.05 6.16
N PRO A 203 -12.46 -1.14 7.44
CA PRO A 203 -12.74 -2.42 8.07
C PRO A 203 -13.75 -3.20 7.24
N GLN A 204 -13.45 -4.47 6.95
CA GLN A 204 -14.38 -5.35 6.26
C GLN A 204 -15.72 -5.36 7.01
N ILE A 205 -16.82 -5.23 6.28
CA ILE A 205 -18.17 -5.42 6.82
C ILE A 205 -18.48 -6.89 6.73
N PHE A 206 -18.83 -7.52 7.85
CA PHE A 206 -19.19 -8.92 7.84
C PHE A 206 -20.57 -9.13 7.21
N ASP A 207 -20.61 -9.76 6.04
CA ASP A 207 -21.82 -10.06 5.31
C ASP A 207 -21.89 -11.52 4.83
N ARG A 208 -22.80 -11.82 3.89
CA ARG A 208 -22.98 -13.19 3.37
C ARG A 208 -21.92 -13.62 2.35
N GLN A 209 -21.20 -12.68 1.75
CA GLN A 209 -20.20 -12.93 0.71
C GLN A 209 -18.78 -12.90 1.28
N THR A 210 -18.62 -12.41 2.50
CA THR A 210 -17.34 -12.32 3.20
C THR A 210 -16.74 -13.70 3.47
N ASP A 211 -15.47 -13.89 3.12
CA ASP A 211 -14.69 -15.05 3.60
C ASP A 211 -14.48 -14.93 5.11
N GLU A 212 -15.00 -15.89 5.88
CA GLU A 212 -14.98 -15.79 7.33
C GLU A 212 -13.56 -15.88 7.93
N VAL A 213 -12.67 -16.63 7.28
CA VAL A 213 -11.29 -16.81 7.75
C VAL A 213 -10.52 -15.52 7.53
N GLU A 214 -10.59 -14.96 6.32
CA GLU A 214 -9.97 -13.68 5.96
C GLU A 214 -10.48 -12.56 6.88
N PHE A 215 -11.79 -12.46 7.06
CA PHE A 215 -12.41 -11.47 7.95
C PHE A 215 -11.85 -11.54 9.37
N VAL A 216 -11.84 -12.73 9.99
CA VAL A 216 -11.37 -12.87 11.38
C VAL A 216 -9.88 -12.54 11.50
N LEU A 217 -9.06 -12.95 10.53
CA LEU A 217 -7.63 -12.67 10.53
C LEU A 217 -7.33 -11.17 10.34
N ASP A 218 -8.06 -10.49 9.46
CA ASP A 218 -7.95 -9.05 9.23
C ASP A 218 -8.33 -8.25 10.48
N ILE A 219 -9.49 -8.55 11.08
CA ILE A 219 -9.93 -7.89 12.31
C ILE A 219 -8.94 -8.16 13.46
N ALA A 220 -8.45 -9.39 13.58
CA ALA A 220 -7.46 -9.72 14.60
C ALA A 220 -6.15 -8.92 14.42
N GLU A 221 -5.70 -8.72 13.18
CA GLU A 221 -4.51 -7.91 12.92
C GLU A 221 -4.75 -6.43 13.22
N ARG A 222 -5.91 -5.88 12.86
CA ARG A 222 -6.32 -4.51 13.25
C ARG A 222 -6.32 -4.31 14.76
N VAL A 223 -6.90 -5.26 15.51
CA VAL A 223 -6.95 -5.23 16.97
C VAL A 223 -5.54 -5.30 17.57
N ARG A 224 -4.62 -6.11 17.01
CA ARG A 224 -3.21 -6.11 17.42
C ARG A 224 -2.51 -4.78 17.14
N MET A 225 -2.89 -4.09 16.07
CA MET A 225 -2.37 -2.77 15.72
C MET A 225 -3.00 -1.64 16.54
N GLY A 226 -3.98 -1.92 17.40
CA GLY A 226 -4.54 -0.99 18.38
C GLY A 226 -5.99 -0.55 18.12
N ASP A 227 -6.66 -1.12 17.12
CA ASP A 227 -8.08 -0.85 16.92
C ASP A 227 -8.94 -1.52 18.00
N LYS A 228 -10.10 -0.92 18.30
CA LYS A 228 -10.95 -1.35 19.43
C LYS A 228 -11.73 -2.62 19.08
N ALA A 229 -11.41 -3.73 19.73
CA ALA A 229 -12.05 -5.04 19.50
C ALA A 229 -13.58 -5.04 19.70
N ALA A 230 -14.10 -4.23 20.63
CA ALA A 230 -15.51 -4.23 21.01
C ALA A 230 -16.48 -3.96 19.85
N GLN A 231 -16.05 -3.25 18.81
CA GLN A 231 -16.93 -2.95 17.66
C GLN A 231 -17.16 -4.15 16.73
N TRP A 232 -16.38 -5.22 16.86
CA TRP A 232 -16.44 -6.41 16.00
C TRP A 232 -16.73 -7.71 16.75
N SER A 233 -16.96 -7.66 18.07
CA SER A 233 -17.09 -8.87 18.89
C SER A 233 -18.21 -9.79 18.42
N SER A 234 -19.37 -9.22 18.07
CA SER A 234 -20.52 -9.96 17.54
C SER A 234 -20.20 -10.65 16.22
N ASP A 235 -19.67 -9.90 15.25
CA ASP A 235 -19.39 -10.42 13.91
C ASP A 235 -18.28 -11.48 13.94
N VAL A 236 -17.24 -11.26 14.75
CA VAL A 236 -16.17 -12.24 14.96
C VAL A 236 -16.69 -13.52 15.62
N ALA A 237 -17.61 -13.41 16.59
CA ALA A 237 -18.23 -14.60 17.19
C ALA A 237 -19.03 -15.41 16.15
N VAL A 238 -19.81 -14.75 15.30
CA VAL A 238 -20.59 -15.41 14.24
C VAL A 238 -19.68 -16.04 13.19
N ALA A 239 -18.64 -15.33 12.74
CA ALA A 239 -17.66 -15.85 11.80
C ALA A 239 -16.94 -17.10 12.37
N ALA A 240 -16.48 -17.02 13.62
CA ALA A 240 -15.85 -18.15 14.31
C ALA A 240 -16.79 -19.37 14.43
N GLU A 241 -18.07 -19.15 14.75
CA GLU A 241 -19.06 -20.22 14.81
C GLU A 241 -19.23 -20.92 13.45
N LYS A 242 -19.29 -20.16 12.35
CA LYS A 242 -19.38 -20.72 11.00
C LYS A 242 -18.14 -21.55 10.63
N ILE A 243 -16.93 -21.04 10.90
CA ILE A 243 -15.67 -21.75 10.66
C ILE A 243 -15.66 -23.08 11.43
N ILE A 244 -15.99 -23.03 12.73
CA ILE A 244 -16.03 -24.20 13.62
C ILE A 244 -17.04 -25.24 13.10
N LYS A 245 -18.25 -24.81 12.71
CA LYS A 245 -19.27 -25.71 12.18
C LYS A 245 -18.80 -26.40 10.89
N ARG A 246 -18.15 -25.66 10.00
CA ARG A 246 -17.56 -26.18 8.76
C ARG A 246 -16.47 -27.22 9.05
N CYS A 247 -15.55 -26.91 9.96
CA CYS A 247 -14.50 -27.85 10.41
C CYS A 247 -15.10 -29.16 10.96
N ALA A 248 -16.11 -29.05 11.82
CA ALA A 248 -16.78 -30.21 12.42
C ALA A 248 -17.52 -31.07 11.38
N GLN A 249 -18.15 -30.44 10.38
CA GLN A 249 -18.83 -31.13 9.30
C GLN A 249 -17.85 -31.86 8.37
N ASN A 250 -16.77 -31.18 7.97
CA ASN A 250 -15.78 -31.71 7.05
C ASN A 250 -14.82 -32.71 7.70
N LYS A 251 -14.75 -32.72 9.03
CA LYS A 251 -13.76 -33.49 9.82
C LYS A 251 -12.31 -33.18 9.44
N ILE A 252 -12.07 -31.99 8.90
CA ILE A 252 -10.76 -31.44 8.56
C ILE A 252 -10.72 -30.00 9.05
N VAL A 253 -9.58 -29.58 9.62
CA VAL A 253 -9.28 -28.19 9.96
C VAL A 253 -8.09 -27.75 9.11
N GLN A 254 -8.30 -26.74 8.27
CA GLN A 254 -7.21 -26.13 7.52
C GLN A 254 -6.35 -25.25 8.44
N TRP A 255 -5.09 -25.04 8.07
CA TRP A 255 -4.14 -24.28 8.91
C TRP A 255 -4.60 -22.83 9.16
N ASP A 256 -5.26 -22.21 8.19
CA ASP A 256 -5.77 -20.85 8.25
C ASP A 256 -7.07 -20.77 9.08
N GLU A 257 -7.95 -21.77 8.98
CA GLU A 257 -9.11 -21.95 9.86
C GLU A 257 -8.69 -22.09 11.33
N ASP A 258 -7.66 -22.91 11.62
CA ASP A 258 -7.11 -23.07 12.97
C ASP A 258 -6.62 -21.73 13.53
N ARG A 259 -5.93 -20.95 12.70
CA ARG A 259 -5.42 -19.61 13.06
C ARG A 259 -6.55 -18.61 13.26
N ALA A 260 -7.58 -18.63 12.42
CA ALA A 260 -8.74 -17.77 12.56
C ALA A 260 -9.50 -18.06 13.86
N ILE A 261 -9.73 -19.32 14.22
CA ILE A 261 -10.41 -19.68 15.48
C ILE A 261 -9.63 -19.15 16.70
N LEU A 262 -8.31 -19.34 16.72
CA LEU A 262 -7.45 -18.79 17.79
C LEU A 262 -7.46 -17.25 17.82
N ALA A 263 -7.45 -16.62 16.64
CA ALA A 263 -7.50 -15.18 16.50
C ALA A 263 -8.84 -14.60 16.99
N ALA A 264 -9.96 -15.26 16.72
CA ALA A 264 -11.28 -14.90 17.23
C ALA A 264 -11.30 -14.89 18.77
N GLY A 265 -10.73 -15.92 19.39
CA GLY A 265 -10.60 -15.97 20.86
C GLY A 265 -9.85 -14.78 21.44
N MET A 266 -8.75 -14.36 20.78
CA MET A 266 -8.00 -13.15 21.16
C MET A 266 -8.82 -11.86 21.00
N VAL A 267 -9.58 -11.72 19.92
CA VAL A 267 -10.42 -10.53 19.70
C VAL A 267 -11.52 -10.45 20.75
N LEU A 268 -12.20 -11.56 21.03
CA LEU A 268 -13.24 -11.63 22.06
C LEU A 268 -12.70 -11.29 23.45
N ASP A 269 -11.53 -11.80 23.81
CA ASP A 269 -10.86 -11.46 25.07
C ASP A 269 -10.61 -9.93 25.17
N ARG A 270 -10.06 -9.33 24.11
CA ARG A 270 -9.81 -7.88 24.07
C ARG A 270 -11.07 -7.02 24.02
N ALA A 271 -12.19 -7.59 23.60
CA ALA A 271 -13.50 -6.96 23.68
C ALA A 271 -14.12 -7.05 25.09
N GLY A 272 -13.53 -7.82 26.01
CA GLY A 272 -14.10 -8.11 27.33
C GLY A 272 -15.13 -9.25 27.32
N GLU A 273 -15.28 -9.97 26.21
CA GLU A 273 -16.22 -11.08 26.01
C GLU A 273 -15.65 -12.39 26.55
N SER A 274 -15.50 -12.46 27.88
CA SER A 274 -14.90 -13.61 28.59
C SER A 274 -15.60 -14.94 28.29
N ARG A 275 -16.94 -14.94 28.22
CA ARG A 275 -17.74 -16.12 27.88
C ARG A 275 -17.48 -16.59 26.44
N GLY A 276 -17.48 -15.66 25.48
CA GLY A 276 -17.21 -15.98 24.08
C GLY A 276 -15.81 -16.57 23.90
N ARG A 277 -14.80 -15.99 24.56
CA ARG A 277 -13.44 -16.54 24.60
C ARG A 277 -13.41 -17.98 25.14
N ASP A 278 -14.07 -18.24 26.26
CA ASP A 278 -14.11 -19.58 26.89
C ASP A 278 -14.82 -20.61 25.99
N ASP A 279 -15.90 -20.21 25.32
CA ASP A 279 -16.63 -21.07 24.41
C ASP A 279 -15.76 -21.44 23.19
N VAL A 280 -15.08 -20.45 22.58
CA VAL A 280 -14.13 -20.69 21.49
C VAL A 280 -13.01 -21.64 21.92
N ALA A 281 -12.38 -21.40 23.06
CA ALA A 281 -11.29 -22.24 23.58
C ALA A 281 -11.75 -23.69 23.81
N ARG A 282 -12.94 -23.88 24.39
CA ARG A 282 -13.51 -25.21 24.65
C ARG A 282 -13.85 -25.97 23.39
N VAL A 283 -14.34 -25.28 22.35
CA VAL A 283 -14.68 -25.93 21.09
C VAL A 283 -13.43 -26.24 20.28
N TRP A 284 -12.45 -25.33 20.27
CA TRP A 284 -11.17 -25.54 19.63
C TRP A 284 -10.41 -26.76 20.20
N SER A 285 -10.41 -26.93 21.52
CA SER A 285 -9.84 -28.14 22.17
C SER A 285 -10.54 -29.41 21.72
N ARG A 286 -11.88 -29.40 21.60
CA ARG A 286 -12.65 -30.58 21.15
C ARG A 286 -12.39 -30.93 19.69
N LEU A 287 -12.16 -29.95 18.83
CA LEU A 287 -11.75 -30.20 17.45
C LEU A 287 -10.39 -30.92 17.40
N ALA A 288 -9.46 -30.64 18.33
CA ALA A 288 -8.21 -31.39 18.43
C ALA A 288 -8.42 -32.86 18.89
N ASP A 289 -9.35 -33.09 19.83
CA ASP A 289 -9.57 -34.41 20.44
C ASP A 289 -10.44 -35.37 19.58
N THR A 290 -11.25 -34.85 18.65
CA THR A 290 -12.27 -35.63 17.91
C THR A 290 -11.75 -36.35 16.66
N GLY A 291 -10.43 -36.48 16.49
CA GLY A 291 -9.85 -37.13 15.31
C GLY A 291 -10.03 -36.35 14.00
N VAL A 292 -10.33 -35.05 14.10
CA VAL A 292 -10.37 -34.12 12.97
C VAL A 292 -8.93 -33.94 12.48
N SER A 293 -8.72 -34.18 11.19
CA SER A 293 -7.36 -34.08 10.61
C SER A 293 -6.97 -32.61 10.46
N ARG A 294 -5.76 -32.25 10.89
CA ARG A 294 -5.21 -30.90 10.69
C ARG A 294 -4.27 -30.91 9.48
N GLU A 295 -4.63 -30.17 8.44
CA GLU A 295 -3.76 -30.01 7.27
C GLU A 295 -2.76 -28.87 7.53
N MET A 296 -1.50 -29.24 7.77
CA MET A 296 -0.40 -28.28 7.88
C MET A 296 0.24 -28.07 6.51
N SER A 297 -0.25 -27.11 5.71
CA SER A 297 0.46 -26.73 4.48
C SER A 297 0.00 -25.38 3.92
N ALA A 298 0.85 -24.35 4.05
CA ALA A 298 0.90 -23.24 3.09
C ALA A 298 1.73 -23.62 1.84
N SER A 299 2.56 -24.66 1.96
CA SER A 299 3.53 -25.14 0.97
C SER A 299 2.91 -25.78 -0.28
N ASP A 300 1.71 -26.36 -0.19
CA ASP A 300 1.09 -27.05 -1.34
C ASP A 300 0.39 -26.09 -2.31
N LYS A 301 0.05 -24.86 -1.88
CA LYS A 301 -0.57 -23.84 -2.75
C LYS A 301 0.44 -22.90 -3.44
N ILE A 302 1.65 -22.75 -2.92
CA ILE A 302 2.67 -21.83 -3.50
C ILE A 302 3.20 -22.32 -4.86
N LYS A 303 3.05 -23.62 -5.19
CA LYS A 303 3.46 -24.17 -6.50
C LYS A 303 2.62 -23.66 -7.69
N PHE A 304 1.51 -22.98 -7.48
CA PHE A 304 0.61 -22.54 -8.56
C PHE A 304 0.51 -21.02 -8.79
N ALA A 305 1.31 -20.20 -8.09
CA ALA A 305 1.28 -18.74 -8.23
C ALA A 305 2.63 -18.10 -8.59
N LEU A 306 3.48 -18.82 -9.33
CA LEU A 306 4.54 -18.20 -10.12
C LEU A 306 4.09 -18.23 -11.59
N PRO A 307 4.14 -17.09 -12.32
CA PRO A 307 3.96 -17.15 -13.76
C PRO A 307 5.02 -18.09 -14.33
N SER A 308 4.57 -19.08 -15.10
CA SER A 308 5.45 -19.86 -15.96
C SER A 308 6.22 -18.87 -16.82
N VAL A 309 7.51 -18.72 -16.56
CA VAL A 309 8.43 -18.14 -17.52
C VAL A 309 8.43 -19.13 -18.68
N ASP A 310 7.65 -18.80 -19.71
CA ASP A 310 7.65 -19.55 -20.96
C ASP A 310 9.09 -19.68 -21.43
N ARG A 311 9.49 -20.94 -21.62
CA ARG A 311 10.74 -21.30 -22.26
C ARG A 311 10.74 -20.68 -23.64
N VAL A 312 11.60 -19.67 -23.82
CA VAL A 312 12.08 -19.26 -25.13
C VAL A 312 12.52 -20.54 -25.86
N ALA A 313 11.80 -20.85 -26.93
CA ALA A 313 12.13 -21.93 -27.84
C ALA A 313 13.54 -21.68 -28.38
N THR A 314 14.50 -22.44 -27.86
CA THR A 314 15.80 -22.60 -28.51
C THR A 314 15.56 -23.53 -29.70
N SER A 315 15.51 -22.96 -30.90
CA SER A 315 15.51 -23.73 -32.14
C SER A 315 16.84 -24.47 -32.23
N SER A 316 16.83 -25.75 -31.87
CA SER A 316 17.92 -26.67 -32.16
C SER A 316 17.83 -27.08 -33.63
N ALA A 317 18.49 -26.32 -34.49
CA ALA A 317 18.86 -26.80 -35.81
C ALA A 317 19.85 -27.96 -35.62
N SER A 318 19.39 -29.18 -35.90
CA SER A 318 20.26 -30.35 -35.99
C SER A 318 20.94 -30.35 -37.38
N PRO A 319 22.27 -30.49 -37.46
CA PRO A 319 22.96 -30.62 -38.73
C PRO A 319 22.74 -32.03 -39.27
N ARG A 320 22.18 -32.14 -40.49
CA ARG A 320 22.26 -33.38 -41.27
C ARG A 320 23.68 -33.51 -41.82
N TRP A 321 24.40 -34.50 -41.31
CA TRP A 321 25.49 -35.14 -42.02
C TRP A 321 25.00 -36.52 -42.45
N ASN A 322 25.03 -36.79 -43.75
CA ASN A 322 25.58 -38.00 -44.36
C ASN A 322 25.44 -37.92 -45.89
N ASP A 323 26.58 -38.15 -46.54
CA ASP A 323 26.86 -38.60 -47.92
C ASP A 323 26.27 -37.82 -49.11
#